data_AF-A0A1S0TRL7-F1
#
_entry.id   AF-A0A1S0TRL7-F1
#
_cell.length_a   1.000
_cell.length_b   1.000
_cell.length_c   1.000
_cell.angle_alpha   90.00
_cell.angle_beta   90.00
_cell.angle_gamma   90.00
#
_symmetry.space_group_name_H-M   'P 1'
#
loop_
_entity.id
_entity.type
_entity.pdbx_description
1 polymer ?
#
loop_
_entity_poly.entity_id
_entity_poly.type
_entity_poly.pdbx_seq_one_letter_code
_entity_poly.pdbx_strand_id
1 'polypeptide(L)'
;MICRCFCSKSETADSHDLPATSIVKAQNFEKDNDPRIQLTQKQIYVLTKNWKGIDRKVCEAGVEMFLKLLSLHPEYYKMFPFHRIATSSDEKKRMDECLRAHGETVMKSLGQAISNIGNSEKFFELIDQIGRSHAHKKYFKPELFWVI
;
A
#
# COMPACT_ATOMS: atom_id res chain seq x y z
N MET A 1 -11.72 4.03 4.07
CA MET A 1 -11.23 2.70 4.50
C MET A 1 -10.08 2.91 5.49
N ILE A 2 -10.27 2.53 6.76
CA ILE A 2 -9.30 2.78 7.85
C ILE A 2 -8.30 1.63 7.87
N CYS A 3 -7.00 1.93 7.84
CA CYS A 3 -5.95 0.96 8.15
C CYS A 3 -6.12 0.51 9.61
N ARG A 4 -6.89 -0.57 9.82
CA ARG A 4 -7.15 -1.20 11.11
C ARG A 4 -5.98 -2.13 11.43
N CYS A 5 -4.84 -1.57 11.81
CA CYS A 5 -3.73 -2.34 12.39
C CYS A 5 -4.02 -2.77 13.85
N PHE A 6 -5.25 -3.21 14.14
CA PHE A 6 -5.61 -3.71 15.46
C PHE A 6 -5.41 -5.22 15.46
N CYS A 7 -4.22 -5.65 15.89
CA CYS A 7 -3.90 -7.04 16.10
C CYS A 7 -4.58 -7.50 17.40
N SER A 8 -5.65 -8.29 17.30
CA SER A 8 -6.24 -9.00 18.45
C SER A 8 -6.60 -10.41 17.99
N LYS A 9 -6.04 -11.41 18.68
CA LYS A 9 -6.35 -12.83 18.50
C LYS A 9 -7.64 -13.17 19.25
N SER A 10 -8.62 -13.79 18.57
CA SER A 10 -9.20 -15.12 18.87
C SER A 10 -10.62 -15.30 18.30
N GLU A 11 -10.71 -16.26 17.36
CA GLU A 11 -11.69 -17.36 17.20
C GLU A 11 -13.21 -17.20 16.93
N THR A 12 -13.59 -18.08 15.98
CA THR A 12 -14.84 -18.74 15.57
C THR A 12 -15.93 -18.02 14.76
N ALA A 13 -16.39 -18.79 13.77
CA ALA A 13 -17.21 -18.46 12.62
C ALA A 13 -18.71 -18.54 12.92
N ASP A 14 -19.52 -17.81 12.16
CA ASP A 14 -20.61 -18.45 11.42
C ASP A 14 -20.94 -17.68 10.13
N SER A 15 -21.32 -18.43 9.13
CA SER A 15 -21.37 -18.08 7.70
C SER A 15 -22.82 -18.07 7.23
N HIS A 16 -23.25 -16.96 6.63
CA HIS A 16 -24.45 -16.92 5.81
C HIS A 16 -24.09 -16.46 4.39
N ASP A 17 -24.32 -17.39 3.47
CA ASP A 17 -24.29 -17.26 2.03
C ASP A 17 -25.09 -16.05 1.53
N LEU A 18 -24.64 -15.45 0.41
CA LEU A 18 -25.46 -14.99 -0.72
C LEU A 18 -24.52 -14.61 -1.90
N PRO A 19 -25.00 -14.69 -3.16
CA PRO A 19 -24.26 -15.28 -4.27
C PRO A 19 -23.40 -14.31 -5.09
N ALA A 20 -22.32 -14.86 -5.64
CA ALA A 20 -21.50 -14.27 -6.67
C ALA A 20 -22.32 -13.99 -7.94
N THR A 21 -22.55 -12.72 -8.23
CA THR A 21 -22.95 -12.27 -9.57
C THR A 21 -21.78 -11.54 -10.22
N SER A 22 -21.21 -12.26 -11.17
CA SER A 22 -20.35 -11.76 -12.24
C SER A 22 -20.99 -10.56 -12.93
N ILE A 23 -20.15 -9.58 -13.30
CA ILE A 23 -20.11 -8.80 -14.55
C ILE A 23 -19.37 -7.49 -14.20
N VAL A 24 -18.06 -7.46 -14.42
CA VAL A 24 -17.36 -6.20 -14.68
C VAL A 24 -17.02 -6.19 -16.15
N LYS A 25 -17.91 -5.55 -16.91
CA LYS A 25 -17.70 -5.14 -18.30
C LYS A 25 -16.36 -4.38 -18.38
N ALA A 26 -15.53 -4.76 -19.35
CA ALA A 26 -14.38 -3.98 -19.77
C ALA A 26 -14.86 -2.56 -20.11
N GLN A 27 -14.53 -1.60 -19.25
CA GLN A 27 -14.79 -0.19 -19.52
C GLN A 27 -13.73 0.28 -20.52
N ASN A 28 -14.19 0.79 -21.67
CA ASN A 28 -13.37 1.53 -22.63
C ASN A 28 -12.76 2.74 -21.90
N PHE A 29 -11.45 2.69 -21.66
CA PHE A 29 -10.69 3.81 -21.12
C PHE A 29 -10.46 4.83 -22.24
N GLU A 30 -11.33 5.83 -22.33
CA GLU A 30 -10.94 7.13 -22.90
C GLU A 30 -9.73 7.62 -22.10
N LYS A 31 -8.64 7.94 -22.81
CA LYS A 31 -7.35 8.25 -22.21
C LYS A 31 -7.39 9.66 -21.63
N ASP A 32 -7.52 9.73 -20.31
CA ASP A 32 -7.44 10.96 -19.55
C ASP A 32 -5.99 11.52 -19.57
N ASN A 33 -5.79 12.65 -20.26
CA ASN A 33 -4.51 13.37 -20.29
C ASN A 33 -4.57 14.56 -19.32
N ASP A 34 -4.75 14.28 -18.03
CA ASP A 34 -4.78 15.32 -17.01
C ASP A 34 -3.39 15.97 -16.86
N PRO A 35 -3.26 17.30 -17.00
CA PRO A 35 -1.97 18.00 -16.95
C PRO A 35 -1.27 17.92 -15.59
N ARG A 36 -1.98 17.58 -14.51
CA ARG A 36 -1.42 17.34 -13.18
C ARG A 36 -0.58 16.06 -13.15
N ILE A 37 -0.87 15.10 -14.05
CA ILE A 37 -0.12 13.86 -14.22
C ILE A 37 0.89 14.06 -15.35
N GLN A 38 2.10 14.47 -15.00
CA GLN A 38 3.18 14.77 -15.94
C GLN A 38 3.93 13.51 -16.40
N LEU A 39 3.19 12.46 -16.80
CA LEU A 39 3.74 11.21 -17.31
C LEU A 39 3.32 10.99 -18.76
N THR A 40 4.30 10.69 -19.61
CA THR A 40 4.04 10.26 -20.99
C THR A 40 3.43 8.86 -21.00
N GLN A 41 2.72 8.53 -22.08
CA GLN A 41 2.16 7.19 -22.28
C GLN A 41 3.20 6.06 -22.24
N LYS A 42 4.42 6.34 -22.73
CA LYS A 42 5.53 5.40 -22.68
C LYS A 42 5.95 5.15 -21.22
N GLN A 43 6.02 6.20 -20.40
CA GLN A 43 6.34 6.07 -18.96
C GLN A 43 5.25 5.29 -18.22
N ILE A 44 3.98 5.60 -18.47
CA ILE A 44 2.85 4.86 -17.87
C ILE A 44 2.92 3.38 -18.23
N TYR A 45 3.12 3.06 -19.52
CA TYR A 45 3.27 1.68 -19.97
C TYR A 45 4.42 0.95 -19.24
N VAL A 46 5.59 1.58 -19.16
CA VAL A 46 6.76 1.00 -18.48
C VAL A 46 6.47 0.78 -16.98
N LEU A 47 5.86 1.77 -16.31
CA LEU A 47 5.46 1.66 -14.91
C LEU A 47 4.49 0.48 -14.69
N THR A 48 3.40 0.42 -15.46
CA THR A 48 2.40 -0.66 -15.35
C THR A 48 3.02 -2.03 -15.64
N LYS A 49 3.93 -2.14 -16.63
CA LYS A 49 4.58 -3.42 -16.97
C LYS A 49 5.55 -3.87 -15.88
N ASN A 50 6.40 -2.98 -15.39
CA ASN A 50 7.38 -3.29 -14.36
C ASN A 50 6.71 -3.64 -13.04
N TRP A 51 5.60 -2.97 -12.71
CA TRP A 51 4.84 -3.23 -11.48
C TRP A 51 4.37 -4.68 -11.37
N LYS A 52 4.04 -5.35 -12.49
CA LYS A 52 3.60 -6.75 -12.47
C LYS A 52 4.62 -7.71 -11.84
N GLY A 53 5.92 -7.39 -11.90
CA GLY A 53 6.95 -8.18 -11.25
C GLY A 53 6.87 -8.08 -9.72
N ILE A 54 6.66 -6.86 -9.23
CA ILE A 54 6.53 -6.55 -7.79
C ILE A 54 5.22 -7.12 -7.25
N ASP A 55 4.12 -6.97 -8.00
CA ASP A 55 2.77 -7.37 -7.59
C ASP A 55 2.67 -8.88 -7.26
N ARG A 56 3.40 -9.73 -8.00
CA ARG A 56 3.47 -11.18 -7.73
C ARG A 56 4.04 -11.52 -6.34
N LYS A 57 4.81 -10.62 -5.76
CA LYS A 57 5.47 -10.76 -4.45
C LYS A 57 5.19 -9.54 -3.57
N VAL A 58 4.00 -8.95 -3.69
CA VAL A 58 3.65 -7.65 -3.11
C VAL A 58 3.89 -7.55 -1.60
N CYS A 59 3.60 -8.62 -0.86
CA CYS A 59 3.83 -8.70 0.58
C CYS A 59 5.33 -8.71 0.91
N GLU A 60 6.10 -9.59 0.26
CA GLU A 60 7.55 -9.70 0.45
C GLU A 60 8.26 -8.39 0.10
N ALA A 61 7.88 -7.78 -1.03
CA ALA A 61 8.41 -6.49 -1.46
C ALA A 61 8.13 -5.38 -0.43
N GLY A 62 6.92 -5.35 0.13
CA GLY A 62 6.53 -4.38 1.17
C GLY A 62 7.30 -4.58 2.47
N VAL A 63 7.50 -5.84 2.90
CA VAL A 63 8.31 -6.16 4.08
C VAL A 63 9.75 -5.67 3.89
N GLU A 64 10.41 -6.03 2.79
CA GLU A 64 11.79 -5.62 2.55
C GLU A 64 11.94 -4.10 2.43
N MET A 65 10.96 -3.41 1.82
CA MET A 65 10.93 -1.95 1.75
C MET A 65 10.93 -1.32 3.15
N PHE A 66 10.04 -1.77 4.05
CA PHE A 66 9.99 -1.25 5.41
C PHE A 66 11.20 -1.66 6.26
N LEU A 67 11.73 -2.88 6.10
CA LEU A 67 12.94 -3.28 6.81
C LEU A 67 14.14 -2.43 6.40
N LYS A 68 14.25 -2.08 5.12
CA LYS A 68 15.28 -1.16 4.63
C LYS A 68 15.10 0.25 5.18
N LEU A 69 13.86 0.78 5.19
CA LEU A 69 13.57 2.08 5.81
C LEU A 69 13.97 2.09 7.29
N LEU A 70 13.55 1.06 8.03
CA LEU A 70 13.71 0.97 9.48
C LEU A 70 15.13 0.57 9.92
N SER A 71 15.95 0.04 9.02
CA SER A 71 17.39 -0.14 9.28
C SER A 71 18.17 1.17 9.13
N LEU A 72 17.74 2.05 8.22
CA LEU A 72 18.30 3.39 8.04
C LEU A 72 17.79 4.38 9.10
N HIS A 73 16.53 4.23 9.50
CA HIS A 73 15.84 5.11 10.45
C HIS A 73 15.15 4.34 11.58
N PRO A 74 15.90 3.73 12.52
CA PRO A 74 15.31 2.95 13.62
C PRO A 74 14.35 3.75 14.50
N GLU A 75 14.51 5.07 14.58
CA GLU A 75 13.63 5.97 15.32
C GLU A 75 12.18 5.99 14.79
N TYR A 76 11.94 5.50 13.56
CA TYR A 76 10.61 5.44 12.97
C TYR A 76 9.77 4.26 13.45
N TYR A 77 10.37 3.24 14.08
CA TYR A 77 9.60 2.13 14.68
C TYR A 77 8.49 2.64 15.60
N LYS A 78 8.71 3.73 16.34
CA LYS A 78 7.73 4.34 17.27
C LYS A 78 6.41 4.78 16.61
N MET A 79 6.38 4.94 15.29
CA MET A 79 5.19 5.33 14.54
C MET A 79 4.29 4.14 14.20
N PHE A 80 4.82 2.92 14.33
CA PHE A 80 4.15 1.70 13.89
C PHE A 80 3.68 0.84 15.08
N PRO A 81 2.56 0.11 14.94
CA PRO A 81 2.07 -0.78 15.98
C PRO A 81 3.02 -1.97 16.25
N PHE A 82 3.84 -2.34 15.26
CA PHE A 82 4.86 -3.39 15.38
C PHE A 82 6.19 -2.89 15.97
N HIS A 83 6.23 -1.71 16.61
CA HIS A 83 7.47 -1.13 17.16
C HIS A 83 8.30 -2.09 18.04
N ARG A 84 7.67 -3.10 18.66
CA ARG A 84 8.30 -4.08 19.54
C ARG A 84 9.29 -5.01 18.82
N ILE A 85 9.17 -5.17 17.49
CA ILE A 85 10.08 -6.04 16.73
C ILE A 85 11.43 -5.38 16.42
N ALA A 86 11.62 -4.10 16.79
CA ALA A 86 12.85 -3.35 16.48
C ALA A 86 14.14 -4.08 16.90
N THR A 87 14.12 -4.74 18.06
CA THR A 87 15.26 -5.49 18.62
C THR A 87 15.24 -6.98 18.30
N SER A 88 14.28 -7.44 17.49
CA SER A 88 14.20 -8.86 17.08
C SER A 88 15.20 -9.17 15.96
N SER A 89 15.48 -10.46 15.75
CA SER A 89 16.25 -10.91 14.58
C SER A 89 15.52 -10.60 13.28
N ASP A 90 16.25 -10.52 12.17
CA ASP A 90 15.66 -10.16 10.88
C ASP A 90 14.66 -11.21 10.39
N GLU A 91 14.86 -12.48 10.69
CA GLU A 91 13.90 -13.56 10.40
C GLU A 91 12.59 -13.31 11.14
N LYS A 92 12.65 -12.97 12.44
CA LYS A 92 11.46 -12.66 13.23
C LYS A 92 10.75 -11.41 12.71
N LYS A 93 11.49 -10.38 12.30
CA LYS A 93 10.91 -9.17 11.71
C LYS A 93 10.16 -9.49 10.40
N ARG A 94 10.76 -10.27 9.50
CA ARG A 94 10.14 -10.69 8.22
C ARG A 94 8.86 -11.50 8.40
N MET A 95 8.77 -12.24 9.51
CA MET A 95 7.62 -13.06 9.87
C MET A 95 6.56 -12.31 10.70
N ASP A 96 6.81 -11.06 11.10
CA ASP A 96 5.85 -10.27 11.88
C ASP A 96 4.59 -9.96 11.06
N GLU A 97 3.45 -10.42 11.54
CA GLU A 97 2.15 -10.30 10.84
C GLU A 97 1.74 -8.84 10.62
N CYS A 98 2.04 -7.97 11.58
CA CYS A 98 1.69 -6.55 11.50
C CYS A 98 2.53 -5.82 10.44
N LEU A 99 3.84 -6.08 10.39
CA LEU A 99 4.73 -5.55 9.36
C LEU A 99 4.31 -6.06 7.98
N ARG A 100 4.05 -7.37 7.85
CA ARG A 100 3.62 -8.00 6.58
C ARG A 100 2.32 -7.38 6.06
N ALA A 101 1.31 -7.27 6.91
CA ALA A 101 0.02 -6.68 6.54
C ALA A 101 0.15 -5.19 6.16
N HIS A 102 0.97 -4.43 6.89
CA HIS A 102 1.21 -3.02 6.59
C HIS A 102 1.97 -2.84 5.27
N GLY A 103 3.08 -3.57 5.09
CA GLY A 103 3.86 -3.58 3.86
C GLY A 103 3.03 -3.95 2.64
N GLU A 104 2.23 -5.01 2.73
CA GLU A 104 1.31 -5.41 1.67
C GLU A 104 0.27 -4.33 1.36
N THR A 105 -0.30 -3.69 2.39
CA THR A 105 -1.29 -2.61 2.21
C THR A 105 -0.69 -1.44 1.44
N VAL A 106 0.50 -0.98 1.83
CA VAL A 106 1.19 0.13 1.16
C VAL A 106 1.49 -0.22 -0.29
N MET A 107 2.06 -1.40 -0.54
CA MET A 107 2.39 -1.82 -1.89
C MET A 107 1.14 -2.00 -2.77
N LYS A 108 0.04 -2.55 -2.24
CA LYS A 108 -1.23 -2.61 -2.98
C LYS A 108 -1.79 -1.23 -3.31
N SER A 109 -1.69 -0.26 -2.39
CA SER A 109 -2.09 1.12 -2.65
C SER A 109 -1.27 1.75 -3.77
N LEU A 110 0.04 1.51 -3.83
CA LEU A 110 0.90 1.94 -4.95
C LEU A 110 0.46 1.28 -6.27
N GLY A 111 0.17 -0.02 -6.26
CA GLY A 111 -0.33 -0.73 -7.44
C GLY A 111 -1.69 -0.21 -7.94
N GLN A 112 -2.59 0.14 -7.02
CA GLN A 112 -3.86 0.78 -7.35
C GLN A 112 -3.65 2.16 -7.97
N ALA A 113 -2.75 2.98 -7.40
CA ALA A 113 -2.41 4.28 -7.97
C ALA A 113 -1.86 4.14 -9.39
N ILE A 114 -0.91 3.23 -9.62
CA ILE A 114 -0.33 2.95 -10.95
C ILE A 114 -1.41 2.50 -11.95
N SER A 115 -2.33 1.65 -11.51
CA SER A 115 -3.43 1.15 -12.35
C SER A 115 -4.45 2.24 -12.71
N ASN A 116 -4.58 3.26 -11.85
CA ASN A 116 -5.49 4.38 -12.03
C ASN A 116 -4.88 5.57 -12.77
N ILE A 117 -3.60 5.57 -13.18
CA ILE A 117 -2.99 6.74 -13.84
C ILE A 117 -3.77 7.20 -15.09
N GLY A 118 -4.40 6.27 -15.83
CA GLY A 118 -5.25 6.59 -16.98
C GLY A 118 -6.65 7.12 -16.65
N ASN A 119 -6.96 7.30 -15.36
CA ASN A 119 -8.20 7.89 -14.83
C ASN A 119 -7.80 8.82 -13.67
N SER A 120 -7.55 10.09 -13.99
CA SER A 120 -6.96 11.05 -13.05
C SER A 120 -7.82 11.25 -11.81
N GLU A 121 -9.14 11.27 -11.95
CA GLU A 121 -10.06 11.41 -10.83
C GLU A 121 -9.91 10.26 -9.82
N LYS A 122 -9.90 9.00 -10.27
CA LYS A 122 -9.65 7.84 -9.39
C LYS A 122 -8.23 7.85 -8.81
N PHE A 123 -7.26 8.34 -9.57
CA PHE A 123 -5.89 8.48 -9.08
C PHE A 123 -5.82 9.49 -7.92
N PHE A 124 -6.35 10.70 -8.12
CA PHE A 124 -6.31 11.76 -7.12
C PHE A 124 -7.21 11.46 -5.91
N GLU A 125 -8.37 10.84 -6.09
CA GLU A 125 -9.21 10.38 -4.99
C GLU A 125 -8.46 9.42 -4.06
N LEU A 126 -7.75 8.44 -4.65
CA LEU A 126 -6.96 7.47 -3.88
C LEU A 126 -5.82 8.16 -3.12
N ILE A 127 -5.05 9.03 -3.79
CA ILE A 127 -3.91 9.71 -3.17
C ILE A 127 -4.39 10.68 -2.07
N ASP A 128 -5.48 11.41 -2.27
CA ASP A 128 -6.07 12.30 -1.26
C ASP A 128 -6.54 11.50 -0.04
N GLN A 129 -7.21 10.36 -0.24
CA GLN A 129 -7.61 9.49 0.86
C GLN A 129 -6.41 8.98 1.66
N ILE A 130 -5.33 8.57 0.99
CA ILE A 130 -4.09 8.11 1.65
C ILE A 130 -3.44 9.27 2.42
N GLY A 131 -3.34 10.45 1.82
CA GLY A 131 -2.78 11.65 2.44
C GLY A 131 -3.54 12.04 3.71
N ARG A 132 -4.89 12.12 3.63
CA ARG A 132 -5.75 12.39 4.79
C ARG A 132 -5.56 11.37 5.91
N SER A 133 -5.51 10.08 5.56
CA SER A 133 -5.28 9.01 6.55
C SER A 133 -3.96 9.21 7.31
N HIS A 134 -2.90 9.62 6.62
CA HIS A 134 -1.58 9.89 7.21
C HIS A 134 -1.52 11.19 8.01
N ALA A 135 -2.26 12.22 7.61
CA ALA A 135 -2.34 13.49 8.33
C ALA A 135 -2.87 13.32 9.77
N HIS A 136 -3.64 12.27 10.04
CA HIS A 136 -4.14 11.94 11.38
C HIS A 136 -3.25 10.96 12.16
N LYS A 137 -2.12 10.49 11.60
CA LYS A 137 -1.21 9.56 12.29
C LYS A 137 -0.26 10.30 13.22
N LYS A 138 -0.24 9.88 14.48
CA LYS A 138 0.65 10.44 15.50
C LYS A 138 2.11 10.27 15.07
N TYR A 139 2.88 11.36 15.16
CA TYR A 139 4.30 11.43 14.78
C TYR A 139 4.63 11.31 13.29
N PHE A 140 3.63 11.11 12.43
CA PHE A 140 3.85 11.15 10.98
C PHE A 140 3.93 12.61 10.52
N LYS A 141 4.86 12.90 9.63
CA LYS A 141 4.95 14.20 8.94
C LYS A 141 5.02 13.98 7.43
N PRO A 142 4.46 14.88 6.61
CA PRO A 142 4.45 14.72 5.15
C PRO A 142 5.83 14.50 4.54
N GLU A 143 6.89 15.05 5.15
CA GLU A 143 8.27 14.91 4.66
C GLU A 143 8.74 13.45 4.66
N LEU A 144 8.15 12.59 5.51
CA LEU A 144 8.50 11.18 5.60
C LEU A 144 8.12 10.38 4.35
N PHE A 145 7.19 10.86 3.52
CA PHE A 145 6.90 10.21 2.23
C PHE A 145 8.11 10.22 1.28
N TRP A 146 9.06 11.14 1.46
CA TRP A 146 10.25 11.27 0.62
C TRP A 146 11.47 10.47 1.12
N VAL A 147 11.34 9.78 2.26
CA VAL A 147 12.44 9.03 2.89
C VAL A 147 12.47 7.56 2.44
N ILE A 148 11.37 7.07 1.86
CA ILE A 148 11.21 5.73 1.29
C ILE A 148 11.79 5.70 -0.13
#